data_AF-A0A7X2MND1-F1
#
_entry.id   AF-A0A7X2MND1-F1
#
_cell.length_a   1.000
_cell.length_b   1.000
_cell.length_c   1.000
_cell.angle_alpha   90.00
_cell.angle_beta   90.00
_cell.angle_gamma   90.00
#
_symmetry.space_group_name_H-M   'P 1'
#
loop_
_entity.id
_entity.type
_entity.pdbx_description
1 polymer ?
#
loop_
_entity_poly.entity_id
_entity_poly.type
_entity_poly.pdbx_seq_one_letter_code
_entity_poly.pdbx_strand_id
1 'polypeptide(L)'
;MTRRNIVAIDLGASSGRVMLASWDAAQRQLALREVRRFKNKRQRRAGYDCWDLTMLEQEIRAGLAQLDEEKIVPDSIGIDTWGVDM
;
A
#
# COMPACT_ATOMS: atom_id res chain seq x y z
N MET A 1 8.31 -15.13 17.94
CA MET A 1 8.78 -13.87 17.34
C MET A 1 8.09 -12.72 18.04
N THR A 2 8.84 -11.74 18.55
CA THR A 2 8.28 -10.55 19.23
C THR A 2 7.99 -9.41 18.26
N ARG A 3 8.63 -9.40 17.09
CA ARG A 3 8.45 -8.39 16.04
C ARG A 3 7.58 -8.92 14.91
N ARG A 4 6.66 -8.10 14.41
CA ARG A 4 5.85 -8.36 13.21
C ARG A 4 5.97 -7.23 12.20
N ASN A 5 6.09 -7.56 10.93
CA ASN A 5 6.06 -6.65 9.80
C ASN A 5 4.72 -6.81 9.07
N ILE A 6 3.96 -5.71 8.98
CA ILE A 6 2.63 -5.69 8.38
C ILE A 6 2.66 -4.65 7.27
N VAL A 7 2.24 -5.03 6.07
CA VAL A 7 2.10 -4.08 4.97
C VAL A 7 0.66 -3.60 4.89
N ALA A 8 0.47 -2.28 4.90
CA ALA A 8 -0.82 -1.65 4.66
C ALA A 8 -0.76 -0.91 3.32
N ILE A 9 -1.72 -1.21 2.45
CA ILE A 9 -1.88 -0.58 1.15
C ILE A 9 -3.17 0.24 1.18
N ASP A 10 -3.02 1.55 1.24
CA ASP A 10 -4.13 2.50 1.31
C ASP A 10 -4.28 3.20 -0.04
N LEU A 11 -5.40 2.94 -0.72
CA LEU A 11 -5.74 3.52 -2.00
C LEU A 11 -6.88 4.53 -1.84
N GLY A 12 -6.53 5.81 -1.85
CA GLY A 12 -7.49 6.91 -1.95
C GLY A 12 -7.78 7.32 -3.39
N ALA A 13 -8.85 8.08 -3.61
CA ALA A 13 -9.26 8.54 -4.95
C ALA A 13 -8.19 9.38 -5.68
N SER A 14 -7.30 10.05 -4.96
CA SER A 14 -6.27 10.93 -5.54
C SER A 14 -4.83 10.41 -5.36
N SER A 15 -4.61 9.47 -4.44
CA SER A 15 -3.29 8.94 -4.12
C SER A 15 -3.36 7.54 -3.54
N GLY A 16 -2.35 6.72 -3.79
CA GLY A 16 -2.15 5.46 -3.10
C GLY A 16 -0.83 5.44 -2.32
N ARG A 17 -0.76 4.58 -1.30
CA ARG A 17 0.41 4.37 -0.45
C ARG A 17 0.63 2.91 -0.16
N VAL A 18 1.90 2.51 -0.08
CA VAL A 18 2.35 1.28 0.56
C VAL A 18 3.10 1.68 1.82
N MET A 19 2.61 1.22 2.96
CA MET A 19 3.15 1.49 4.29
C MET A 19 3.67 0.18 4.90
N LEU A 20 4.82 0.24 5.56
CA LEU A 20 5.30 -0.83 6.43
C LEU A 20 5.05 -0.42 7.89
N ALA A 21 4.33 -1.27 8.61
CA ALA A 21 4.18 -1.22 10.06
C ALA A 21 5.04 -2.32 10.70
N SER A 22 5.94 -1.94 11.60
CA SER A 22 6.71 -2.88 12.41
C SER A 22 6.27 -2.78 13.87
N TRP A 23 5.61 -3.83 14.38
CA TRP A 23 5.17 -3.93 15.76
C TRP A 23 6.15 -4.76 16.58
N ASP A 24 6.68 -4.20 17.67
CA ASP A 24 7.45 -4.91 18.69
C ASP A 24 6.57 -5.14 19.93
N ALA A 25 6.18 -6.39 20.16
CA ALA A 25 5.33 -6.76 21.29
C ALA A 25 6.05 -6.69 22.64
N ALA A 26 7.38 -6.88 22.68
CA ALA A 26 8.15 -6.84 23.92
C ALA A 26 8.34 -5.40 24.41
N GLN A 27 8.59 -4.47 23.49
CA GLN A 27 8.73 -3.04 23.79
C GLN A 27 7.40 -2.28 23.73
N ARG A 28 6.33 -2.91 23.21
CA ARG A 28 5.02 -2.29 22.93
C ARG A 28 5.14 -1.06 22.02
N GLN A 29 5.98 -1.16 21.00
CA GLN A 29 6.26 -0.06 20.08
C GLN A 29 5.78 -0.36 18.66
N LEU A 30 5.18 0.64 18.03
CA LEU A 30 4.80 0.65 16.63
C LEU A 30 5.69 1.63 15.88
N ALA A 31 6.40 1.15 14.86
CA ALA A 31 7.09 1.99 13.89
C ALA A 31 6.36 1.94 12.54
N LEU A 32 6.21 3.10 11.89
CA LEU A 32 5.60 3.22 10.58
C LEU A 32 6.61 3.80 9.60
N ARG A 33 6.64 3.27 8.39
CA ARG A 33 7.44 3.77 7.28
C ARG A 33 6.60 3.82 6.01
N GLU A 34 6.58 4.98 5.36
CA GLU A 34 6.08 5.09 3.99
C GLU A 34 7.11 4.47 3.07
N VAL A 35 6.76 3.35 2.45
CA VAL A 35 7.62 2.65 1.49
C VAL A 35 7.47 3.35 0.15
N ARG A 36 6.22 3.59 -0.25
CA ARG A 36 5.89 4.16 -1.56
C ARG A 36 4.64 5.01 -1.50
N ARG A 37 4.68 6.13 -2.22
CA ARG A 37 3.52 6.99 -2.48
C ARG A 37 3.43 7.27 -3.97
N PHE A 38 2.21 7.17 -4.50
CA PHE A 38 1.93 7.37 -5.92
C PHE A 38 0.61 8.11 -6.10
N LYS A 39 0.44 8.76 -7.26
CA LYS A 39 -0.81 9.43 -7.61
C LYS A 39 -1.80 8.39 -8.12
N ASN A 40 -3.02 8.41 -7.60
CA ASN A 40 -4.14 7.70 -8.21
C ASN A 40 -4.80 8.64 -9.21
N LYS A 41 -4.96 8.19 -10.46
CA LYS A 41 -5.50 9.01 -11.54
C LYS A 41 -6.73 8.34 -12.13
N ARG A 42 -7.78 9.14 -12.30
CA ARG A 42 -8.87 8.82 -13.22
C ARG A 42 -8.39 9.01 -14.65
N GLN A 43 -8.81 8.10 -15.51
CA GLN A 43 -8.55 8.13 -16.94
C GLN A 43 -9.87 7.98 -17.69
N ARG A 44 -9.97 8.58 -18.88
CA ARG A 44 -11.12 8.39 -19.76
C ARG A 44 -10.87 7.16 -20.63
N ARG A 45 -11.71 6.13 -20.51
CA ARG A 45 -11.69 4.94 -21.38
C ARG A 45 -13.06 4.71 -21.99
N ALA A 46 -13.10 4.57 -23.32
CA ALA A 46 -14.35 4.36 -24.07
C ALA A 46 -15.49 5.33 -23.70
N GLY A 47 -15.17 6.59 -23.40
CA GLY A 47 -16.16 7.60 -23.00
C GLY A 47 -16.51 7.64 -21.51
N TYR A 48 -15.96 6.75 -20.66
CA TYR A 48 -16.24 6.70 -19.22
C TYR A 48 -15.01 7.06 -18.37
N ASP A 49 -15.25 7.66 -17.20
CA ASP A 49 -14.21 7.86 -16.20
C ASP A 49 -13.94 6.52 -15.51
N CYS A 50 -12.70 6.06 -15.59
CA CYS A 50 -12.26 4.78 -15.08
C CYS A 50 -10.99 4.96 -14.23
N TRP A 51 -10.78 4.04 -13.28
CA TRP A 51 -9.52 3.92 -12.57
C TRP A 51 -8.49 3.19 -13.43
N ASP A 52 -7.22 3.53 -13.27
CA ASP A 52 -6.13 2.81 -13.91
C ASP A 52 -5.64 1.65 -13.05
N LEU A 53 -6.39 0.54 -13.10
CA LEU A 53 -6.10 -0.65 -12.30
C LEU A 53 -4.71 -1.25 -12.59
N THR A 54 -4.25 -1.18 -13.85
CA THR A 54 -2.93 -1.67 -14.25
C THR A 54 -1.84 -0.84 -13.58
N MET A 55 -1.96 0.49 -13.60
CA MET A 55 -1.01 1.36 -12.91
C MET A 55 -1.05 1.15 -11.38
N LEU A 56 -2.24 1.04 -10.79
CA LEU A 56 -2.39 0.78 -9.36
C LEU A 56 -1.70 -0.53 -8.93
N GLU A 57 -1.91 -1.62 -9.68
CA GLU A 57 -1.25 -2.90 -9.42
C GLU A 57 0.28 -2.79 -9.57
N GLN A 58 0.77 -2.08 -10.58
CA GLN A 58 2.20 -1.87 -10.79
C GLN A 58 2.84 -1.11 -9.62
N GLU A 59 2.20 -0.05 -9.14
CA GLU A 59 2.70 0.74 -8.01
C GLU A 59 2.69 -0.09 -6.71
N ILE A 60 1.66 -0.90 -6.48
CA ILE A 60 1.59 -1.84 -5.36
C ILE A 60 2.75 -2.84 -5.42
N ARG A 61 2.93 -3.51 -6.56
CA ARG A 61 4.01 -4.49 -6.76
C ARG A 61 5.39 -3.85 -6.60
N ALA A 62 5.58 -2.62 -7.07
CA ALA A 62 6.83 -1.90 -6.90
C ALA A 62 7.13 -1.56 -5.42
N GLY A 63 6.11 -1.22 -4.62
CA GLY A 63 6.28 -1.03 -3.18
C GLY A 63 6.63 -2.34 -2.45
N LEU A 64 6.02 -3.46 -2.85
CA LEU A 64 6.34 -4.78 -2.29
C LEU A 64 7.74 -5.25 -2.71
N ALA A 65 8.16 -5.00 -3.95
CA ALA A 65 9.50 -5.32 -4.43
C ALA A 65 10.58 -4.56 -3.67
N GLN A 66 10.34 -3.29 -3.33
CA GLN A 66 11.28 -2.52 -2.48
C GLN A 66 11.46 -3.16 -1.10
N LEU A 67 10.40 -3.70 -0.49
CA LEU A 67 10.52 -4.43 0.78
C LEU A 67 11.32 -5.73 0.63
N ASP A 68 11.12 -6.44 -0.48
CA ASP A 68 11.86 -7.67 -0.80
C ASP A 68 13.35 -7.40 -1.01
N GLU A 69 13.71 -6.33 -1.73
CA GLU A 69 15.09 -5.85 -1.89
C GLU A 69 15.76 -5.53 -0.53
N GLU A 70 14.99 -4.99 0.42
CA GLU A 70 15.42 -4.75 1.79
C GLU A 70 15.42 -6.01 2.68
N LYS A 71 15.04 -7.17 2.12
CA LYS A 71 14.91 -8.47 2.82
C LYS A 71 13.89 -8.44 3.97
N ILE A 72 12.89 -7.57 3.87
CA ILE A 72 11.79 -7.47 4.82
C ILE A 72 10.66 -8.39 4.36
N VAL A 73 10.45 -9.49 5.07
CA VAL A 73 9.32 -10.40 4.83
C VAL A 73 8.11 -9.92 5.62
N PRO A 74 6.97 -9.59 4.97
CA PRO A 74 5.72 -9.28 5.66
C PRO A 74 5.12 -10.53 6.31
N ASP A 75 4.67 -10.42 7.55
CA ASP A 75 3.82 -11.42 8.21
C ASP A 75 2.38 -11.38 7.68
N SER A 76 1.94 -10.22 7.19
CA SER A 76 0.62 -10.03 6.57
C SER A 76 0.58 -8.79 5.69
N ILE A 77 -0.40 -8.75 4.79
CA ILE A 77 -0.70 -7.62 3.90
C ILE A 77 -2.20 -7.32 4.00
N GLY A 78 -2.55 -6.05 4.17
CA GLY A 78 -3.92 -5.54 4.10
C GLY A 78 -4.04 -4.47 3.01
N ILE A 79 -5.18 -4.44 2.32
CA ILE A 79 -5.50 -3.44 1.30
C ILE A 79 -6.82 -2.78 1.67
N ASP A 80 -6.81 -1.46 1.80
CA ASP A 80 -8.00 -0.63 1.94
C ASP A 80 -8.11 0.34 0.75
N THR A 81 -9.34 0.56 0.29
CA THR A 81 -9.60 1.39 -0.89
C THR A 81 -10.76 2.34 -0.63
N TRP A 82 -10.89 3.37 -1.46
CA TRP A 82 -12.10 4.19 -1.50
C TRP A 82 -13.35 3.31 -1.72
N GLY A 83 -14.43 3.68 -1.04
CA GLY A 83 -15.77 3.14 -1.29
C GLY A 83 -16.50 3.98 -2.34
N VAL A 84 -17.83 3.95 -2.32
CA VAL A 84 -18.64 4.93 -3.07
C VAL A 84 -18.97 6.08 -2.13
N ASP A 85 -18.43 7.27 -2.39
CA ASP A 85 -18.98 8.50 -1.79
C ASP A 85 -20.25 8.85 -2.60
N MET A 86 -21.41 8.77 -1.94
CA MET A 86 -22.71 9.26 -2.46
C MET A 86 -22.87 10.75 -2.21
#